data_AF-A0A1H4SJN1-F1
#
_entry.id   AF-A0A1H4SJN1-F1
#
_cell.length_a   1.000
_cell.length_b   1.000
_cell.length_c   1.000
_cell.angle_alpha   90.00
_cell.angle_beta   90.00
_cell.angle_gamma   90.00
#
_symmetry.space_group_name_H-M   'P 1'
#
loop_
_entity.id
_entity.type
_entity.pdbx_description
1 polymer ?
#
loop_
_entity_poly.entity_id
_entity_poly.type
_entity_poly.pdbx_seq_one_letter_code
_entity_poly.pdbx_strand_id
1 'polypeptide(L)'
;MKKVVLLFLLITTLNVNSQNWKYKSGKSEFDGSYKTSYITGKGSEFPYNDPQLVINKFGDSEDFNLYISGAGYFQDKNKTEIKFVVDSEPGIIYSTDSFSLSSGGKNVFLNKFTKANSKYKISKYEFVEKLKVASKISIRISNNYGSNDLTFTLRGSTKAINFVLPIKEFNAKIEAIKKNREEEEELDNLIEVKVSEIIGPAQKYKMKESSLSSLKSELKKEIIEGNFYKSICVKPDKDFFEKLGYVEVFGIIEDGNMKKISGSFKVEKDSPLFQEVEEKEKEKKEREKEEAIRNKEKKEREKRKLKGEKDRIYALLEKFKISDLKDFIYEVVDEAEKFSYSPSWKLNQVKKVSAIFPTYKLRGTKKAKVLIHLDSGEIVTREKYTYGLKVGKKQLKTIGVKLNQIF
;
A
#
# COMPACT_ATOMS: atom_id res chain seq x y z
N MET A 1 -30.47 62.72 -56.54
CA MET A 1 -30.55 61.32 -56.03
C MET A 1 -29.60 60.35 -56.73
N LYS A 2 -29.53 60.28 -58.08
CA LYS A 2 -28.63 59.35 -58.80
C LYS A 2 -27.13 59.46 -58.40
N LYS A 3 -26.64 60.67 -58.14
CA LYS A 3 -25.24 60.89 -57.69
C LYS A 3 -24.97 60.44 -56.24
N VAL A 4 -25.98 60.39 -55.37
CA VAL A 4 -25.85 59.95 -53.97
C VAL A 4 -25.87 58.42 -53.88
N VAL A 5 -26.68 57.76 -54.72
CA VAL A 5 -26.71 56.29 -54.83
C VAL A 5 -25.38 55.74 -55.34
N LEU A 6 -24.75 56.42 -56.31
CA LEU A 6 -23.44 56.04 -56.83
C LEU A 6 -22.33 56.18 -55.78
N LEU A 7 -22.39 57.19 -54.92
CA LEU A 7 -21.45 57.38 -53.82
C LEU A 7 -21.61 56.30 -52.74
N PHE A 8 -22.84 55.92 -52.41
CA PHE A 8 -23.13 54.80 -51.49
C PHE A 8 -22.63 53.46 -52.04
N LEU A 9 -22.76 53.22 -53.36
CA LEU A 9 -22.22 52.03 -54.03
C LEU A 9 -20.68 51.99 -54.09
N LEU A 10 -20.01 53.15 -54.11
CA LEU A 10 -18.55 53.22 -54.05
C LEU A 10 -18.01 52.97 -52.62
N ILE A 11 -18.75 53.38 -51.60
CA ILE A 11 -18.37 53.21 -50.19
C ILE A 11 -18.57 51.75 -49.75
N THR A 12 -19.53 51.02 -50.33
CA THR A 12 -19.71 49.60 -50.03
C THR A 12 -18.62 48.72 -50.63
N THR A 13 -18.08 49.03 -51.82
CA THR A 13 -17.01 48.24 -52.45
C THR A 13 -15.64 48.41 -51.79
N LEU A 14 -15.37 49.57 -51.17
CA LEU A 14 -14.14 49.81 -50.41
C LEU A 14 -14.07 49.04 -49.09
N ASN A 15 -15.21 48.62 -48.53
CA ASN A 15 -15.27 47.86 -47.28
C ASN A 15 -15.23 46.33 -47.46
N VAL A 16 -15.41 45.81 -48.70
CA VAL A 16 -15.46 44.35 -48.95
C VAL A 16 -14.06 43.71 -48.92
N ASN A 17 -12.98 44.50 -49.02
CA ASN A 17 -11.59 44.01 -48.99
C ASN A 17 -10.90 44.15 -47.63
N SER A 18 -11.63 44.51 -46.56
CA SER A 18 -11.08 44.59 -45.20
C SER A 18 -10.97 43.21 -44.52
N GLN A 19 -10.58 42.16 -45.25
CA GLN A 19 -10.26 40.88 -44.64
C GLN A 19 -8.87 40.98 -44.00
N ASN A 20 -8.83 41.16 -42.68
CA ASN A 20 -7.56 41.34 -41.96
C ASN A 20 -6.72 40.06 -41.92
N TRP A 21 -7.37 38.90 -42.03
CA TRP A 21 -6.70 37.61 -42.12
C TRP A 21 -6.14 37.37 -43.52
N LYS A 22 -4.84 37.05 -43.59
CA LYS A 22 -4.13 36.65 -44.80
C LYS A 22 -3.92 35.14 -44.76
N TYR A 23 -3.96 34.49 -45.92
CA TYR A 23 -3.66 33.06 -46.04
C TYR A 23 -3.01 32.77 -47.39
N LYS A 24 -2.07 31.82 -47.41
CA LYS A 24 -1.34 31.40 -48.61
C LYS A 24 -0.84 29.96 -48.48
N SER A 25 -0.63 29.31 -49.62
CA SER A 25 0.09 28.06 -49.72
C SER A 25 1.48 28.28 -50.30
N GLY A 26 2.40 27.39 -50.02
CA GLY A 26 3.75 27.38 -50.60
C GLY A 26 4.33 25.97 -50.63
N LYS A 27 5.56 25.87 -51.12
CA LYS A 27 6.33 24.63 -51.16
C LYS A 27 7.78 24.94 -50.80
N SER A 28 8.36 24.11 -49.94
CA SER A 28 9.78 24.06 -49.59
C SER A 28 10.38 22.78 -50.17
N GLU A 29 11.64 22.81 -50.57
CA GLU A 29 12.36 21.59 -51.00
C GLU A 29 12.59 20.63 -49.83
N PHE A 30 12.67 21.16 -48.61
CA PHE A 30 12.92 20.38 -47.39
C PHE A 30 11.64 20.01 -46.64
N ASP A 31 10.67 20.91 -46.58
CA ASP A 31 9.47 20.75 -45.73
C ASP A 31 8.20 20.40 -46.54
N GLY A 32 8.36 20.19 -47.85
CA GLY A 32 7.26 19.88 -48.74
C GLY A 32 6.26 21.03 -48.88
N SER A 33 5.00 20.69 -49.14
CA SER A 33 3.93 21.70 -49.26
C SER A 33 3.52 22.24 -47.90
N TYR A 34 3.09 23.51 -47.83
CA TYR A 34 2.54 24.06 -46.59
C TYR A 34 1.39 25.02 -46.87
N LYS A 35 0.52 25.17 -45.88
CA LYS A 35 -0.52 26.21 -45.83
C LYS A 35 -0.33 27.04 -44.58
N THR A 36 -0.51 28.35 -44.70
CA THR A 36 -0.45 29.27 -43.56
C THR A 36 -1.56 30.30 -43.64
N SER A 37 -2.07 30.67 -42.48
CA SER A 37 -2.94 31.82 -42.28
C SER A 37 -2.45 32.64 -41.09
N TYR A 38 -2.61 33.95 -41.17
CA TYR A 38 -2.17 34.85 -40.12
C TYR A 38 -2.97 36.15 -40.10
N ILE A 39 -2.91 36.83 -38.96
CA ILE A 39 -3.48 38.14 -38.73
C ILE A 39 -2.44 39.01 -38.03
N THR A 40 -2.27 40.26 -38.49
CA THR A 40 -1.49 41.27 -37.76
C THR A 40 -2.38 41.93 -36.71
N GLY A 41 -1.93 41.92 -35.46
CA GLY A 41 -2.58 42.56 -34.32
C GLY A 41 -1.95 43.90 -33.97
N LYS A 42 -2.26 44.40 -32.78
CA LYS A 42 -1.66 45.59 -32.17
C LYS A 42 -1.01 45.20 -30.85
N GLY A 43 0.25 45.55 -30.64
CA GLY A 43 0.96 45.44 -29.35
C GLY A 43 0.96 46.75 -28.58
N SER A 44 1.13 46.69 -27.26
CA SER A 44 1.21 47.87 -26.39
C SER A 44 2.63 48.42 -26.22
N GLU A 45 3.65 47.62 -26.53
CA GLU A 45 5.06 47.94 -26.28
C GLU A 45 5.84 48.18 -27.58
N PHE A 46 6.53 49.32 -27.68
CA PHE A 46 7.47 49.60 -28.76
C PHE A 46 8.76 48.78 -28.57
N PRO A 47 9.35 48.16 -29.61
CA PRO A 47 8.99 48.19 -31.03
C PRO A 47 8.02 47.09 -31.49
N TYR A 48 7.39 46.36 -30.56
CA TYR A 48 6.57 45.17 -30.81
C TYR A 48 5.09 45.52 -31.08
N ASN A 49 4.86 46.52 -31.95
CA ASN A 49 3.54 47.09 -32.21
C ASN A 49 2.69 46.26 -33.19
N ASP A 50 3.34 45.45 -34.04
CA ASP A 50 2.69 44.70 -35.12
C ASP A 50 2.86 43.17 -34.98
N PRO A 51 2.41 42.56 -33.86
CA PRO A 51 2.53 41.13 -33.65
C PRO A 51 1.66 40.36 -34.67
N GLN A 52 2.01 39.11 -34.95
CA GLN A 52 1.23 38.22 -35.81
C GLN A 52 0.76 37.00 -35.03
N LEU A 53 -0.52 36.66 -35.14
CA LEU A 53 -1.05 35.35 -34.75
C LEU A 53 -1.09 34.48 -35.99
N VAL A 54 -0.41 33.34 -35.95
CA VAL A 54 -0.16 32.50 -37.13
C VAL A 54 -0.59 31.07 -36.88
N ILE A 55 -1.26 30.48 -37.88
CA ILE A 55 -1.58 29.06 -37.98
C ILE A 55 -0.94 28.52 -39.25
N ASN A 56 -0.12 27.48 -39.18
CA ASN A 56 0.40 26.80 -40.37
C ASN A 56 0.42 25.28 -40.22
N LYS A 57 0.23 24.58 -41.35
CA LYS A 57 0.28 23.13 -41.45
C LYS A 57 1.17 22.76 -42.63
N PHE A 58 2.10 21.84 -42.39
CA PHE A 58 2.90 21.20 -43.44
C PHE A 58 2.12 20.01 -44.00
N GLY A 59 2.24 19.74 -45.30
CA GLY A 59 1.44 18.74 -46.01
C GLY A 59 1.62 17.33 -45.46
N ASP A 60 2.85 17.01 -45.05
CA ASP A 60 3.21 15.69 -44.51
C ASP A 60 3.05 15.60 -42.97
N SER A 61 2.52 16.65 -42.33
CA SER A 61 2.29 16.68 -40.88
C SER A 61 0.81 16.53 -40.54
N GLU A 62 0.50 15.65 -39.58
CA GLU A 62 -0.84 15.56 -39.01
C GLU A 62 -1.20 16.76 -38.13
N ASP A 63 -0.21 17.40 -37.53
CA ASP A 63 -0.37 18.52 -36.60
C ASP A 63 -0.17 19.86 -37.31
N PHE A 64 -0.55 20.93 -36.62
CA PHE A 64 -0.36 22.30 -37.07
C PHE A 64 0.34 23.13 -36.00
N ASN A 65 1.06 24.16 -36.43
CA ASN A 65 1.60 25.14 -35.48
C ASN A 65 0.60 26.27 -35.29
N LEU A 66 0.49 26.69 -34.03
CA LEU A 66 -0.16 27.92 -33.62
C LEU A 66 0.88 28.73 -32.89
N TYR A 67 1.22 29.92 -33.37
CA TYR A 67 2.24 30.73 -32.73
C TYR A 67 1.98 32.22 -32.85
N ILE A 68 2.61 32.97 -31.95
CA ILE A 68 2.64 34.43 -31.98
C ILE A 68 4.05 34.86 -32.39
N SER A 69 4.15 35.68 -33.43
CA SER A 69 5.40 36.30 -33.88
C SER A 69 5.41 37.79 -33.57
N GLY A 70 6.58 38.37 -33.35
CA GLY A 70 6.73 39.82 -33.19
C GLY A 70 6.16 40.39 -31.90
N ALA A 71 5.94 39.56 -30.88
CA ALA A 71 5.37 39.98 -29.59
C ALA A 71 6.40 40.42 -28.55
N GLY A 72 7.69 40.32 -28.86
CA GLY A 72 8.77 40.55 -27.91
C GLY A 72 9.96 39.63 -28.16
N TYR A 73 10.94 39.71 -27.26
CA TYR A 73 12.02 38.75 -27.14
C TYR A 73 11.89 38.01 -25.81
N PHE A 74 11.64 36.70 -25.88
CA PHE A 74 11.46 35.85 -24.71
C PHE A 74 12.59 34.80 -24.67
N GLN A 75 13.02 34.41 -23.47
CA GLN A 75 14.05 33.40 -23.24
C GLN A 75 13.58 32.43 -22.14
N ASP A 76 13.93 31.15 -22.25
CA ASP A 76 13.47 30.09 -21.34
C ASP A 76 13.81 30.32 -19.86
N LYS A 77 14.86 31.10 -19.56
CA LYS A 77 15.26 31.43 -18.18
C LYS A 77 14.35 32.44 -17.49
N ASN A 78 13.49 33.10 -18.25
CA ASN A 78 12.57 34.11 -17.72
C ASN A 78 11.20 33.46 -17.60
N LYS A 79 10.63 33.44 -16.39
CA LYS A 79 9.30 32.86 -16.12
C LYS A 79 8.24 33.51 -17.01
N THR A 80 8.07 32.97 -18.21
CA THR A 80 7.21 33.54 -19.24
C THR A 80 5.81 32.98 -19.06
N GLU A 81 4.84 33.87 -18.96
CA GLU A 81 3.43 33.54 -18.82
C GLU A 81 2.66 34.14 -20.00
N ILE A 82 1.75 33.35 -20.57
CA ILE A 82 0.89 33.78 -21.67
C ILE A 82 -0.55 33.60 -21.24
N LYS A 83 -1.32 34.69 -21.27
CA LYS A 83 -2.74 34.73 -20.94
C LYS A 83 -3.56 35.18 -22.13
N PHE A 84 -4.77 34.66 -22.26
CA PHE A 84 -5.69 34.96 -23.36
C PHE A 84 -7.08 35.29 -22.83
N VAL A 85 -7.73 36.28 -23.44
CA VAL A 85 -9.13 36.63 -23.22
C VAL A 85 -9.80 36.68 -24.58
N VAL A 86 -10.83 35.86 -24.76
CA VAL A 86 -11.60 35.75 -25.99
C VAL A 86 -12.94 36.45 -25.78
N ASP A 87 -13.35 37.33 -26.69
CA ASP A 87 -14.54 38.17 -26.49
C ASP A 87 -15.86 37.41 -26.51
N SER A 88 -15.91 36.23 -27.12
CA SER A 88 -17.06 35.32 -27.06
C SER A 88 -17.29 34.72 -25.67
N GLU A 89 -16.34 34.84 -24.74
CA GLU A 89 -16.42 34.27 -23.39
C GLU A 89 -15.94 35.29 -22.33
N PRO A 90 -16.75 36.33 -22.04
CA PRO A 90 -16.38 37.38 -21.09
C PRO A 90 -16.07 36.81 -19.69
N GLY A 91 -15.02 37.34 -19.06
CA GLY A 91 -14.61 36.95 -17.70
C GLY A 91 -13.78 35.67 -17.62
N ILE A 92 -13.55 34.98 -18.74
CA ILE A 92 -12.72 33.77 -18.78
C ILE A 92 -11.30 34.13 -19.22
N ILE A 93 -10.33 33.81 -18.37
CA ILE A 93 -8.89 33.92 -18.68
C ILE A 93 -8.34 32.52 -18.93
N TYR A 94 -7.77 32.34 -20.11
CA TYR A 94 -6.99 31.17 -20.47
C TYR A 94 -5.51 31.45 -20.24
N SER A 95 -4.73 30.42 -19.90
CA SER A 95 -3.27 30.47 -19.88
C SER A 95 -2.68 29.35 -20.73
N THR A 96 -1.42 29.48 -21.11
CA THR A 96 -0.67 28.37 -21.69
C THR A 96 -0.12 27.46 -20.60
N ASP A 97 -0.28 26.15 -20.77
CA ASP A 97 0.35 25.11 -19.95
C ASP A 97 1.70 24.68 -20.53
N SER A 98 1.83 24.77 -21.86
CA SER A 98 3.04 24.44 -22.58
C SER A 98 3.17 25.31 -23.83
N PHE A 99 4.32 25.96 -23.95
CA PHE A 99 4.76 26.69 -25.12
C PHE A 99 6.23 26.38 -25.41
N SER A 100 6.68 26.71 -26.61
CA SER A 100 8.10 26.70 -26.95
C SER A 100 8.48 27.98 -27.68
N LEU A 101 9.76 28.33 -27.61
CA LEU A 101 10.31 29.50 -28.28
C LEU A 101 11.12 29.07 -29.50
N SER A 102 11.08 29.86 -30.58
CA SER A 102 12.03 29.67 -31.68
C SER A 102 13.47 29.92 -31.20
N SER A 103 14.47 29.44 -31.93
CA SER A 103 15.89 29.62 -31.58
C SER A 103 16.32 31.08 -31.39
N GLY A 104 15.56 32.03 -31.95
CA GLY A 104 15.76 33.47 -31.77
C GLY A 104 14.82 34.14 -30.78
N GLY A 105 13.98 33.41 -30.04
CA GLY A 105 13.02 33.95 -29.07
C GLY A 105 11.91 34.83 -29.66
N LYS A 106 11.79 34.87 -31.00
CA LYS A 106 10.88 35.78 -31.74
C LYS A 106 9.49 35.21 -31.97
N ASN A 107 9.36 33.88 -31.93
CA ASN A 107 8.11 33.17 -32.10
C ASN A 107 7.82 32.39 -30.83
N VAL A 108 6.57 32.47 -30.39
CA VAL A 108 6.06 31.76 -29.23
C VAL A 108 5.03 30.75 -29.71
N PHE A 109 5.42 29.48 -29.77
CA PHE A 109 4.58 28.37 -30.21
C PHE A 109 3.70 27.89 -29.06
N LEU A 110 2.40 27.80 -29.30
CA LEU A 110 1.38 27.52 -28.29
C LEU A 110 0.89 26.08 -28.45
N ASN A 111 1.05 25.24 -27.42
CA ASN A 111 0.78 23.80 -27.52
C ASN A 111 -0.39 23.33 -26.67
N LYS A 112 -0.53 23.80 -25.43
CA LYS A 112 -1.63 23.42 -24.54
C LYS A 112 -2.12 24.62 -23.76
N PHE A 113 -3.42 24.64 -23.52
CA PHE A 113 -4.12 25.73 -22.85
C PHE A 113 -4.81 25.23 -21.59
N THR A 114 -4.96 26.10 -20.62
CA THR A 114 -5.68 25.83 -19.37
C THR A 114 -6.68 26.93 -19.15
N LYS A 115 -7.91 26.55 -18.81
CA LYS A 115 -8.93 27.48 -18.31
C LYS A 115 -8.78 27.59 -16.80
N ALA A 116 -8.84 28.80 -16.25
CA ALA A 116 -8.85 28.99 -14.80
C ALA A 116 -9.91 28.10 -14.13
N ASN A 117 -9.51 27.38 -13.08
CA ASN A 117 -10.36 26.46 -12.32
C ASN A 117 -10.93 25.26 -13.11
N SER A 118 -10.33 24.89 -14.25
CA SER A 118 -10.70 23.66 -14.96
C SER A 118 -9.75 22.51 -14.66
N LYS A 119 -10.32 21.31 -14.43
CA LYS A 119 -9.57 20.04 -14.33
C LYS A 119 -8.94 19.65 -15.67
N TYR A 120 -9.54 20.06 -16.79
CA TYR A 120 -9.15 19.64 -18.12
C TYR A 120 -8.32 20.69 -18.85
N LYS A 121 -7.25 20.21 -19.49
CA LYS A 121 -6.47 21.00 -20.44
C LYS A 121 -7.24 21.09 -21.77
N ILE A 122 -7.14 22.26 -22.38
CA ILE A 122 -7.73 22.59 -23.67
C ILE A 122 -6.66 22.38 -24.75
N SER A 123 -7.01 21.62 -25.76
CA SER A 123 -6.14 21.33 -26.91
C SER A 123 -5.99 22.55 -27.83
N LYS A 124 -4.95 22.54 -28.70
CA LYS A 124 -4.83 23.54 -29.77
C LYS A 124 -6.07 23.60 -30.67
N TYR A 125 -6.67 22.45 -30.96
CA TYR A 125 -7.87 22.37 -31.80
C TYR A 125 -9.05 23.10 -31.15
N GLU A 126 -9.37 22.79 -29.90
CA GLU A 126 -10.46 23.46 -29.16
C GLU A 126 -10.19 24.96 -28.99
N PHE A 127 -8.93 25.36 -28.77
CA PHE A 127 -8.58 26.77 -28.71
C PHE A 127 -8.78 27.47 -30.07
N VAL A 128 -8.37 26.84 -31.18
CA VAL A 128 -8.62 27.35 -32.54
C VAL A 128 -10.11 27.41 -32.86
N GLU A 129 -10.92 26.48 -32.35
CA GLU A 129 -12.38 26.54 -32.49
C GLU A 129 -12.95 27.83 -31.86
N LYS A 130 -12.45 28.23 -30.69
CA LYS A 130 -12.80 29.52 -30.06
C LYS A 130 -12.42 30.70 -30.95
N LEU A 131 -11.26 30.65 -31.63
CA LEU A 131 -10.84 31.71 -32.55
C LEU A 131 -11.77 31.86 -33.77
N LYS A 132 -12.45 30.78 -34.18
CA LYS A 132 -13.41 30.79 -35.32
C LYS A 132 -14.74 31.46 -34.95
N VAL A 133 -15.13 31.39 -33.68
CA VAL A 133 -16.42 31.90 -33.18
C VAL A 133 -16.30 33.35 -32.71
N ALA A 134 -15.15 33.71 -32.14
CA ALA A 134 -14.90 35.02 -31.56
C ALA A 134 -14.67 36.13 -32.59
N SER A 135 -14.86 37.39 -32.17
CA SER A 135 -14.58 38.58 -32.99
C SER A 135 -13.26 39.26 -32.61
N LYS A 136 -12.76 39.02 -31.40
CA LYS A 136 -11.53 39.60 -30.87
C LYS A 136 -10.88 38.67 -29.85
N ILE A 137 -9.55 38.66 -29.84
CA ILE A 137 -8.76 38.06 -28.77
C ILE A 137 -7.75 39.07 -28.26
N SER A 138 -7.60 39.12 -26.93
CA SER A 138 -6.57 39.88 -26.23
C SER A 138 -5.59 38.89 -25.60
N ILE A 139 -4.29 39.12 -25.75
CA ILE A 139 -3.24 38.23 -25.30
C ILE A 139 -2.23 39.03 -24.48
N ARG A 140 -1.92 38.59 -23.27
CA ARG A 140 -0.82 39.16 -22.48
C ARG A 140 0.33 38.18 -22.46
N ILE A 141 1.51 38.64 -22.86
CA ILE A 141 2.76 37.89 -22.67
C ILE A 141 3.58 38.64 -21.63
N SER A 142 3.89 38.00 -20.50
CA SER A 142 4.66 38.61 -19.42
C SER A 142 5.84 37.75 -19.00
N ASN A 143 6.90 38.39 -18.54
CA ASN A 143 8.05 37.76 -17.92
C ASN A 143 8.52 38.59 -16.71
N ASN A 144 9.68 38.25 -16.13
CA ASN A 144 10.23 38.98 -14.99
C ASN A 144 10.56 40.47 -15.26
N TYR A 145 10.61 40.90 -16.52
CA TYR A 145 11.05 42.23 -16.95
C TYR A 145 9.90 43.11 -17.45
N GLY A 146 8.73 42.56 -17.73
CA GLY A 146 7.59 43.33 -18.20
C GLY A 146 6.49 42.48 -18.83
N SER A 147 5.51 43.17 -19.40
CA SER A 147 4.37 42.56 -20.09
C SER A 147 4.06 43.30 -21.37
N ASN A 148 3.66 42.58 -22.42
CA ASN A 148 3.14 43.14 -23.66
C ASN A 148 1.71 42.64 -23.89
N ASP A 149 0.80 43.58 -24.09
CA ASP A 149 -0.61 43.31 -24.37
C ASP A 149 -0.86 43.41 -25.87
N LEU A 150 -1.31 42.31 -26.44
CA LEU A 150 -1.58 42.15 -27.86
C LEU A 150 -3.09 42.06 -28.07
N THR A 151 -3.58 42.67 -29.14
CA THR A 151 -4.98 42.57 -29.56
C THR A 151 -5.07 42.15 -31.03
N PHE A 152 -5.88 41.13 -31.31
CA PHE A 152 -6.17 40.67 -32.66
C PHE A 152 -7.67 40.70 -32.96
N THR A 153 -8.01 41.17 -34.15
CA THR A 153 -9.36 41.02 -34.71
C THR A 153 -9.50 39.63 -35.32
N LEU A 154 -10.52 38.90 -34.89
CA LEU A 154 -10.83 37.55 -35.38
C LEU A 154 -11.89 37.55 -36.47
N ARG A 155 -12.42 38.71 -36.88
CA ARG A 155 -13.30 38.81 -38.05
C ARG A 155 -12.64 38.20 -39.30
N GLY A 156 -13.29 37.19 -39.88
CA GLY A 156 -12.79 36.45 -41.04
C GLY A 156 -11.85 35.29 -40.71
N SER A 157 -11.60 34.99 -39.43
CA SER A 157 -10.75 33.87 -38.97
C SER A 157 -11.24 32.54 -39.51
N THR A 158 -12.54 32.26 -39.49
CA THR A 158 -13.12 30.98 -39.95
C THR A 158 -12.67 30.60 -41.36
N LYS A 159 -12.74 31.53 -42.32
CA LYS A 159 -12.32 31.27 -43.71
C LYS A 159 -10.81 31.01 -43.80
N ALA A 160 -10.01 31.80 -43.10
CA ALA A 160 -8.55 31.71 -43.12
C ALA A 160 -8.02 30.47 -42.38
N ILE A 161 -8.65 30.09 -41.27
CA ILE A 161 -8.35 28.87 -40.53
C ILE A 161 -8.76 27.64 -41.35
N ASN A 162 -9.97 27.63 -41.93
CA ASN A 162 -10.44 26.51 -42.76
C ASN A 162 -9.59 26.29 -44.02
N PHE A 163 -8.90 27.32 -44.51
CA PHE A 163 -7.92 27.18 -45.59
C PHE A 163 -6.73 26.28 -45.17
N VAL A 164 -6.23 26.46 -43.94
CA VAL A 164 -5.10 25.68 -43.40
C VAL A 164 -5.55 24.33 -42.82
N LEU A 165 -6.67 24.33 -42.11
CA LEU A 165 -7.25 23.18 -41.41
C LEU A 165 -8.61 22.84 -42.04
N PRO A 166 -8.67 21.90 -43.00
CA PRO A 166 -9.92 21.54 -43.67
C PRO A 166 -11.00 21.15 -42.67
N ILE A 167 -12.23 21.67 -42.86
CA ILE A 167 -13.31 21.58 -41.88
C ILE A 167 -13.62 20.14 -41.46
N LYS A 168 -13.57 19.19 -42.39
CA LYS A 168 -13.83 17.77 -42.13
C LYS A 168 -12.79 17.17 -41.19
N GLU A 169 -11.51 17.40 -41.45
CA GLU A 169 -10.41 16.91 -40.61
C GLU A 169 -10.42 17.58 -39.24
N PHE A 170 -10.64 18.89 -39.20
CA PHE A 170 -10.70 19.67 -37.97
C PHE A 170 -11.81 19.19 -37.05
N ASN A 171 -13.04 19.04 -37.58
CA ASN A 171 -14.17 18.56 -36.79
C ASN A 171 -13.95 17.12 -36.32
N ALA A 172 -13.39 16.24 -37.14
CA ALA A 172 -13.07 14.87 -36.73
C ALA A 172 -12.08 14.83 -35.55
N LYS A 173 -11.05 15.69 -35.55
CA LYS A 173 -10.11 15.80 -34.41
C LYS A 173 -10.80 16.36 -33.16
N ILE A 174 -11.68 17.35 -33.28
CA ILE A 174 -12.47 17.89 -32.16
C ILE A 174 -13.37 16.81 -31.53
N GLU A 175 -14.10 16.07 -32.35
CA GLU A 175 -14.99 15.01 -31.85
C GLU A 175 -14.19 13.87 -31.19
N ALA A 176 -13.04 13.49 -31.74
CA ALA A 176 -12.14 12.53 -31.09
C ALA A 176 -11.64 13.02 -29.71
N ILE A 177 -11.31 14.32 -29.59
CA ILE A 177 -10.89 14.92 -28.30
C ILE A 177 -12.03 14.88 -27.28
N LYS A 178 -13.26 15.22 -27.69
CA LYS A 178 -14.44 15.16 -26.81
C LYS A 178 -14.72 13.73 -26.36
N LYS A 179 -14.75 12.78 -27.30
CA LYS A 179 -14.98 11.36 -27.00
C LYS A 179 -13.95 10.80 -26.02
N ASN A 180 -12.67 11.07 -26.24
CA ASN A 180 -11.62 10.62 -25.31
C ASN A 180 -11.82 11.22 -23.91
N ARG A 181 -12.25 12.48 -23.80
CA ARG A 181 -12.52 13.13 -22.50
C ARG A 181 -13.74 12.51 -21.81
N GLU A 182 -14.79 12.18 -22.56
CA GLU A 182 -15.96 11.47 -22.04
C GLU A 182 -15.56 10.08 -21.51
N GLU A 183 -14.77 9.33 -22.27
CA GLU A 183 -14.24 8.01 -21.84
C GLU A 183 -13.37 8.12 -20.58
N GLU A 184 -12.50 9.13 -20.49
CA GLU A 184 -11.70 9.41 -19.28
C GLU A 184 -12.58 9.76 -18.08
N GLU A 185 -13.65 10.53 -18.27
CA GLU A 185 -14.59 10.90 -17.20
C GLU A 185 -15.43 9.72 -16.73
N GLU A 186 -15.90 8.87 -17.65
CA GLU A 186 -16.59 7.62 -17.33
C GLU A 186 -15.68 6.67 -16.53
N LEU A 187 -14.41 6.55 -16.93
CA LEU A 187 -13.43 5.74 -16.21
C LEU A 187 -13.15 6.29 -14.82
N ASP A 188 -12.91 7.60 -14.69
CA ASP A 188 -12.71 8.27 -13.40
C ASP A 188 -13.91 8.02 -12.46
N ASN A 189 -15.13 8.17 -12.96
CA ASN A 189 -16.36 7.93 -12.21
C ASN A 189 -16.48 6.46 -11.77
N LEU A 190 -16.17 5.51 -12.65
CA LEU A 190 -16.18 4.09 -12.31
C LEU A 190 -15.15 3.77 -11.21
N ILE A 191 -13.96 4.36 -11.29
CA ILE A 191 -12.92 4.18 -10.26
C ILE A 191 -13.40 4.76 -8.93
N GLU A 192 -14.00 5.96 -8.92
CA GLU A 192 -14.53 6.57 -7.69
C GLU A 192 -15.59 5.70 -7.02
N VAL A 193 -16.50 5.12 -7.81
CA VAL A 193 -17.52 4.18 -7.32
C VAL A 193 -16.83 2.97 -6.67
N LYS A 194 -15.89 2.33 -7.36
CA LYS A 194 -15.15 1.17 -6.81
C LYS A 194 -14.38 1.51 -5.52
N VAL A 195 -13.72 2.66 -5.47
CA VAL A 195 -13.03 3.12 -4.26
C VAL A 195 -14.01 3.34 -3.11
N SER A 196 -15.18 3.92 -3.38
CA SER A 196 -16.21 4.16 -2.37
C SER A 196 -16.79 2.87 -1.79
N GLU A 197 -16.92 1.81 -2.59
CA GLU A 197 -17.41 0.50 -2.15
C GLU A 197 -16.46 -0.18 -1.15
N ILE A 198 -15.15 0.00 -1.32
CA ILE A 198 -14.15 -0.69 -0.50
C ILE A 198 -13.64 0.11 0.70
N ILE A 199 -13.94 1.41 0.79
CA ILE A 199 -13.40 2.30 1.84
C ILE A 199 -14.10 2.15 3.19
N GLY A 200 -15.24 1.44 3.24
CA GLY A 200 -16.07 1.28 4.44
C GLY A 200 -15.30 0.90 5.71
N PRO A 201 -14.36 -0.07 5.69
CA PRO A 201 -13.55 -0.39 6.86
C PRO A 201 -12.68 0.76 7.38
N ALA A 202 -12.12 1.60 6.50
CA ALA A 202 -11.36 2.78 6.93
C ALA A 202 -12.25 3.82 7.63
N GLN A 203 -13.48 3.99 7.14
CA GLN A 203 -14.48 4.86 7.78
C GLN A 203 -14.96 4.30 9.11
N LYS A 204 -15.24 2.98 9.18
CA LYS A 204 -15.60 2.27 10.41
C LYS A 204 -14.57 2.52 11.51
N TYR A 205 -13.28 2.45 11.17
CA TYR A 205 -12.18 2.69 12.10
C TYR A 205 -11.79 4.16 12.27
N LYS A 206 -12.65 5.10 11.85
CA LYS A 206 -12.41 6.55 12.00
C LYS A 206 -11.03 6.97 11.51
N MET A 207 -10.67 6.53 10.30
CA MET A 207 -9.44 6.99 9.65
C MET A 207 -9.46 8.52 9.50
N LYS A 208 -8.36 9.20 9.86
CA LYS A 208 -8.26 10.66 9.75
C LYS A 208 -8.47 11.12 8.31
N GLU A 209 -9.09 12.28 8.12
CA GLU A 209 -9.45 12.77 6.77
C GLU A 209 -8.24 12.87 5.83
N SER A 210 -7.09 13.35 6.32
CA SER A 210 -5.86 13.39 5.53
C SER A 210 -5.40 11.99 5.10
N SER A 211 -5.49 11.01 5.99
CA SER A 211 -5.14 9.60 5.70
C SER A 211 -6.16 8.96 4.76
N LEU A 212 -7.45 9.27 4.93
CA LEU A 212 -8.52 8.78 4.08
C LEU A 212 -8.39 9.32 2.65
N SER A 213 -8.05 10.60 2.51
CA SER A 213 -7.74 11.22 1.22
C SER A 213 -6.54 10.56 0.54
N SER A 214 -5.44 10.36 1.28
CA SER A 214 -4.26 9.63 0.77
C SER A 214 -4.60 8.19 0.38
N LEU A 215 -5.39 7.49 1.18
CA LEU A 215 -5.81 6.11 0.88
C LEU A 215 -6.67 6.05 -0.38
N LYS A 216 -7.65 6.95 -0.54
CA LYS A 216 -8.45 7.04 -1.76
C LYS A 216 -7.56 7.27 -2.98
N SER A 217 -6.58 8.17 -2.88
CA SER A 217 -5.63 8.44 -3.97
C SER A 217 -4.82 7.20 -4.34
N GLU A 218 -4.33 6.46 -3.35
CA GLU A 218 -3.54 5.25 -3.59
C GLU A 218 -4.39 4.12 -4.18
N LEU A 219 -5.62 3.94 -3.70
CA LEU A 219 -6.56 2.96 -4.26
C LEU A 219 -6.91 3.26 -5.72
N LYS A 220 -7.11 4.53 -6.09
CA LYS A 220 -7.31 4.92 -7.49
C LYS A 220 -6.14 4.49 -8.36
N LYS A 221 -4.92 4.76 -7.90
CA LYS A 221 -3.69 4.39 -8.61
C LYS A 221 -3.60 2.87 -8.77
N GLU A 222 -3.81 2.12 -7.70
CA GLU A 222 -3.78 0.65 -7.72
C GLU A 222 -4.81 0.07 -8.71
N ILE A 223 -6.03 0.63 -8.78
CA ILE A 223 -7.08 0.21 -9.73
C ILE A 223 -6.66 0.51 -11.18
N ILE A 224 -6.06 1.68 -11.45
CA ILE A 224 -5.53 2.05 -12.77
C ILE A 224 -4.42 1.07 -13.19
N GLU A 225 -3.61 0.62 -12.24
CA GLU A 225 -2.55 -0.39 -12.46
C GLU A 225 -3.11 -1.82 -12.58
N GLY A 226 -4.43 -2.01 -12.51
CA GLY A 226 -5.11 -3.30 -12.68
C GLY A 226 -5.26 -4.12 -11.39
N ASN A 227 -5.01 -3.54 -10.22
CA ASN A 227 -5.23 -4.21 -8.94
C ASN A 227 -6.65 -3.94 -8.45
N PHE A 228 -7.45 -5.01 -8.32
CA PHE A 228 -8.83 -4.93 -7.83
C PHE A 228 -8.96 -5.57 -6.46
N TYR A 229 -9.58 -4.85 -5.53
CA TYR A 229 -9.80 -5.31 -4.17
C TYR A 229 -11.29 -5.49 -3.91
N LYS A 230 -11.65 -6.57 -3.20
CA LYS A 230 -13.00 -6.81 -2.71
C LYS A 230 -13.32 -5.93 -1.50
N SER A 231 -12.32 -5.67 -0.67
CA SER A 231 -12.40 -4.82 0.51
C SER A 231 -11.00 -4.46 0.98
N ILE A 232 -10.91 -3.64 2.04
CA ILE A 232 -9.65 -3.37 2.73
C ILE A 232 -9.68 -3.89 4.16
N CYS A 233 -8.49 -4.16 4.71
CA CYS A 233 -8.27 -4.50 6.11
C CYS A 233 -7.36 -3.44 6.73
N VAL A 234 -7.77 -2.91 7.88
CA VAL A 234 -6.97 -1.95 8.65
C VAL A 234 -6.42 -2.68 9.87
N LYS A 235 -5.10 -2.64 10.06
CA LYS A 235 -4.41 -3.30 11.16
C LYS A 235 -3.58 -2.28 11.95
N PRO A 236 -3.46 -2.43 13.28
CA PRO A 236 -2.57 -1.58 14.06
C PRO A 236 -1.13 -1.75 13.59
N ASP A 237 -0.44 -0.64 13.41
CA ASP A 237 1.01 -0.64 13.24
C ASP A 237 1.67 -1.09 14.55
N LYS A 238 2.64 -2.01 14.47
CA LYS A 238 3.24 -2.64 15.66
C LYS A 238 3.98 -1.65 16.56
N ASP A 239 4.57 -0.62 15.97
CA ASP A 239 5.51 0.26 16.68
C ASP A 239 4.85 1.58 17.09
N PHE A 240 3.88 2.04 16.30
CA PHE A 240 3.34 3.40 16.42
C PHE A 240 1.82 3.47 16.64
N PHE A 241 1.08 2.37 16.66
CA PHE A 241 -0.37 2.41 16.85
C PHE A 241 -0.77 2.99 18.21
N GLU A 242 -0.27 2.43 19.31
CA GLU A 242 -0.71 2.83 20.67
C GLU A 242 -0.45 4.32 20.97
N LYS A 243 0.69 4.84 20.50
CA LYS A 243 1.12 6.22 20.80
C LYS A 243 0.52 7.24 19.85
N LEU A 244 0.43 6.90 18.56
CA LEU A 244 0.22 7.86 17.48
C LEU A 244 -0.96 7.49 16.55
N GLY A 245 -1.58 6.32 16.74
CA GLY A 245 -2.72 5.84 15.97
C GLY A 245 -2.39 5.39 14.55
N TYR A 246 -1.12 5.06 14.26
CA TYR A 246 -0.73 4.58 12.93
C TYR A 246 -1.29 3.18 12.64
N VAL A 247 -1.72 2.99 11.40
CA VAL A 247 -2.28 1.73 10.92
C VAL A 247 -1.67 1.34 9.59
N GLU A 248 -1.58 0.04 9.37
CA GLU A 248 -1.30 -0.55 8.06
C GLU A 248 -2.62 -0.88 7.37
N VAL A 249 -2.70 -0.63 6.06
CA VAL A 249 -3.87 -0.96 5.25
C VAL A 249 -3.50 -2.01 4.22
N PHE A 250 -4.33 -3.04 4.11
CA PHE A 250 -4.17 -4.14 3.16
C PHE A 250 -5.41 -4.24 2.28
N GLY A 251 -5.23 -4.32 0.97
CA GLY A 251 -6.30 -4.69 0.05
C GLY A 251 -6.51 -6.20 0.07
N ILE A 252 -7.76 -6.64 0.14
CA ILE A 252 -8.16 -8.05 0.09
C ILE A 252 -8.58 -8.35 -1.35
N ILE A 253 -7.86 -9.24 -2.03
CA ILE A 253 -8.19 -9.70 -3.39
C ILE A 253 -9.20 -10.88 -3.36
N GLU A 254 -9.74 -11.29 -4.51
CA GLU A 254 -10.88 -12.24 -4.56
C GLU A 254 -10.62 -13.59 -3.89
N ASP A 255 -9.39 -14.09 -3.95
CA ASP A 255 -8.96 -15.34 -3.32
C ASP A 255 -8.73 -15.22 -1.80
N GLY A 256 -8.93 -14.03 -1.23
CA GLY A 256 -8.74 -13.71 0.18
C GLY A 256 -7.31 -13.33 0.56
N ASN A 257 -6.35 -13.35 -0.37
CA ASN A 257 -5.00 -12.89 -0.11
C ASN A 257 -4.98 -11.37 0.17
N MET A 258 -3.99 -10.95 0.97
CA MET A 258 -3.84 -9.56 1.39
C MET A 258 -2.61 -8.94 0.72
N LYS A 259 -2.79 -7.83 0.03
CA LYS A 259 -1.70 -7.00 -0.51
C LYS A 259 -1.61 -5.71 0.31
N LYS A 260 -0.41 -5.37 0.80
CA LYS A 260 -0.22 -4.12 1.54
C LYS A 260 -0.39 -2.94 0.59
N ILE A 261 -1.24 -1.97 0.98
CA ILE A 261 -1.40 -0.71 0.27
C ILE A 261 -0.35 0.25 0.80
N SER A 262 0.39 0.87 -0.12
CA SER A 262 1.49 1.75 0.25
C SER A 262 0.96 3.03 0.91
N GLY A 263 1.66 3.52 1.94
CA GLY A 263 1.30 4.76 2.61
C GLY A 263 1.44 4.74 4.12
N SER A 264 1.16 5.88 4.74
CA SER A 264 1.18 6.10 6.18
C SER A 264 -0.19 6.60 6.61
N PHE A 265 -0.96 5.74 7.27
CA PHE A 265 -2.33 6.02 7.62
C PHE A 265 -2.50 6.12 9.13
N LYS A 266 -3.41 6.98 9.56
CA LYS A 266 -3.75 7.17 10.97
C LYS A 266 -5.25 7.08 11.19
N VAL A 267 -5.63 6.52 12.33
CA VAL A 267 -6.99 6.59 12.86
C VAL A 267 -7.08 7.64 13.96
N GLU A 268 -8.29 8.10 14.26
CA GLU A 268 -8.54 8.96 15.42
C GLU A 268 -8.34 8.18 16.73
N LYS A 269 -8.01 8.91 17.81
CA LYS A 269 -7.73 8.28 19.13
C LYS A 269 -8.95 7.59 19.74
N ASP A 270 -10.15 7.98 19.33
CA ASP A 270 -11.43 7.39 19.72
C ASP A 270 -11.90 6.33 18.71
N SER A 271 -10.99 5.83 17.85
CA SER A 271 -11.27 4.74 16.93
C SER A 271 -11.65 3.46 17.67
N PRO A 272 -12.69 2.73 17.23
CA PRO A 272 -13.02 1.40 17.74
C PRO A 272 -11.85 0.41 17.69
N LEU A 273 -10.87 0.64 16.80
CA LEU A 273 -9.70 -0.21 16.66
C LEU A 273 -8.86 -0.26 17.95
N PHE A 274 -8.82 0.82 18.74
CA PHE A 274 -8.12 0.82 20.02
C PHE A 274 -8.77 -0.13 21.02
N GLN A 275 -10.11 -0.16 21.06
CA GLN A 275 -10.87 -1.07 21.91
C GLN A 275 -10.68 -2.53 21.49
N GLU A 276 -10.78 -2.81 20.18
CA GLU A 276 -10.56 -4.17 19.65
C GLU A 276 -9.14 -4.71 19.97
N VAL A 277 -8.13 -3.83 19.98
CA VAL A 277 -6.76 -4.21 20.36
C VAL A 277 -6.66 -4.49 21.87
N GLU A 278 -7.22 -3.62 22.71
CA GLU A 278 -7.21 -3.80 24.16
C GLU A 278 -7.93 -5.09 24.59
N GLU A 279 -9.08 -5.40 23.98
CA GLU A 279 -9.83 -6.63 24.23
C GLU A 279 -9.03 -7.88 23.86
N LYS A 280 -8.41 -7.90 22.67
CA LYS A 280 -7.55 -9.01 22.24
C LYS A 280 -6.35 -9.21 23.17
N GLU A 281 -5.78 -8.14 23.71
CA GLU A 281 -4.71 -8.26 24.69
C GLU A 281 -5.19 -8.84 26.02
N LYS A 282 -6.39 -8.45 26.49
CA LYS A 282 -7.00 -9.01 27.70
C LYS A 282 -7.26 -10.51 27.53
N GLU A 283 -7.88 -10.91 26.43
CA GLU A 283 -8.11 -12.32 26.11
C GLU A 283 -6.82 -13.14 26.01
N LYS A 284 -5.75 -12.54 25.46
CA LYS A 284 -4.44 -13.21 25.39
C LYS A 284 -3.86 -13.42 26.79
N LYS A 285 -3.90 -12.39 27.65
CA LYS A 285 -3.44 -12.47 29.04
C LYS A 285 -4.25 -13.48 29.86
N GLU A 286 -5.56 -13.58 29.63
CA GLU A 286 -6.40 -14.59 30.28
C GLU A 286 -6.06 -16.01 29.83
N ARG A 287 -5.90 -16.24 28.52
CA ARG A 287 -5.47 -17.53 27.98
C ARG A 287 -4.11 -17.96 28.56
N GLU A 288 -3.15 -17.06 28.64
CA GLU A 288 -1.83 -17.32 29.22
C GLU A 288 -1.92 -17.66 30.72
N LYS A 289 -2.80 -16.99 31.48
CA LYS A 289 -3.05 -17.32 32.90
C LYS A 289 -3.69 -18.69 33.07
N GLU A 290 -4.68 -19.03 32.27
CA GLU A 290 -5.31 -20.35 32.32
C GLU A 290 -4.32 -21.47 31.96
N GLU A 291 -3.49 -21.25 30.95
CA GLU A 291 -2.45 -22.20 30.56
C GLU A 291 -1.40 -22.38 31.68
N ALA A 292 -1.00 -21.29 32.35
CA ALA A 292 -0.13 -21.35 33.51
C ALA A 292 -0.76 -22.14 34.68
N ILE A 293 -2.05 -21.95 34.95
CA ILE A 293 -2.79 -22.71 35.98
C ILE A 293 -2.84 -24.20 35.61
N ARG A 294 -3.25 -24.54 34.38
CA ARG A 294 -3.28 -25.93 33.88
C ARG A 294 -1.92 -26.61 34.02
N ASN A 295 -0.85 -25.91 33.67
CA ASN A 295 0.52 -26.42 33.80
C ASN A 295 0.94 -26.63 35.25
N LYS A 296 0.54 -25.74 36.18
CA LYS A 296 0.80 -25.89 37.61
C LYS A 296 0.05 -27.09 38.20
N GLU A 297 -1.23 -27.25 37.89
CA GLU A 297 -2.04 -28.38 38.35
C GLU A 297 -1.51 -29.72 37.84
N LYS A 298 -1.09 -29.78 36.57
CA LYS A 298 -0.45 -30.98 36.00
C LYS A 298 0.80 -31.37 36.78
N LYS A 299 1.69 -30.41 37.07
CA LYS A 299 2.90 -30.64 37.88
C LYS A 299 2.56 -31.10 39.31
N GLU A 300 1.53 -30.54 39.93
CA GLU A 300 1.10 -30.97 41.28
C GLU A 300 0.50 -32.37 41.28
N ARG A 301 -0.32 -32.74 40.29
CA ARG A 301 -0.87 -34.10 40.13
C ARG A 301 0.23 -35.13 39.94
N GLU A 302 1.23 -34.84 39.12
CA GLU A 302 2.41 -35.70 38.93
C GLU A 302 3.20 -35.87 40.24
N LYS A 303 3.43 -34.79 41.00
CA LYS A 303 4.08 -34.86 42.33
C LYS A 303 3.28 -35.71 43.32
N ARG A 304 1.95 -35.56 43.37
CA ARG A 304 1.07 -36.36 44.25
C ARG A 304 1.10 -37.84 43.87
N LYS A 305 1.06 -38.14 42.57
CA LYS A 305 1.16 -39.52 42.06
C LYS A 305 2.49 -40.16 42.45
N LEU A 306 3.61 -39.47 42.23
CA LEU A 306 4.94 -39.95 42.59
C LEU A 306 5.09 -40.18 44.10
N LYS A 307 4.53 -39.26 44.92
CA LYS A 307 4.50 -39.43 46.38
C LYS A 307 3.68 -40.66 46.79
N GLY A 308 2.48 -40.84 46.23
CA GLY A 308 1.64 -42.00 46.52
C GLY A 308 2.28 -43.33 46.11
N GLU A 309 2.97 -43.36 44.97
CA GLU A 309 3.74 -44.53 44.53
C GLU A 309 4.91 -44.83 45.49
N LYS A 310 5.66 -43.80 45.90
CA LYS A 310 6.71 -43.94 46.92
C LYS A 310 6.16 -44.50 48.23
N ASP A 311 5.12 -43.90 48.79
CA ASP A 311 4.53 -44.30 50.06
C ASP A 311 4.04 -45.76 50.03
N ARG A 312 3.44 -46.19 48.91
CA ARG A 312 3.05 -47.59 48.69
C ARG A 312 4.25 -48.54 48.71
N ILE A 313 5.33 -48.22 48.00
CA ILE A 313 6.53 -49.07 48.02
C ILE A 313 7.11 -49.14 49.43
N TYR A 314 7.19 -48.02 50.16
CA TYR A 314 7.67 -48.02 51.54
C TYR A 314 6.83 -48.93 52.46
N ALA A 315 5.51 -48.97 52.28
CA ALA A 315 4.65 -49.91 53.01
C ALA A 315 4.99 -51.38 52.70
N LEU A 316 5.34 -51.73 51.45
CA LEU A 316 5.80 -53.08 51.09
C LEU A 316 7.17 -53.42 51.71
N LEU A 317 7.95 -52.40 52.09
CA LEU A 317 9.25 -52.55 52.72
C LEU A 317 9.18 -52.57 54.24
N GLU A 318 7.99 -52.58 54.85
CA GLU A 318 7.84 -52.49 56.31
C GLU A 318 8.57 -53.60 57.06
N LYS A 319 8.63 -54.81 56.48
CA LYS A 319 9.36 -55.96 57.02
C LYS A 319 10.86 -55.73 57.24
N PHE A 320 11.47 -54.77 56.53
CA PHE A 320 12.91 -54.50 56.63
C PHE A 320 13.29 -53.71 57.90
N LYS A 321 12.33 -53.09 58.61
CA LYS A 321 12.40 -52.38 59.92
C LYS A 321 13.52 -51.33 60.13
N ILE A 322 14.55 -51.29 59.28
CA ILE A 322 15.72 -50.41 59.35
C ILE A 322 15.56 -49.36 58.25
N SER A 323 15.52 -48.07 58.61
CA SER A 323 15.25 -46.98 57.66
C SER A 323 16.22 -46.96 56.48
N ASP A 324 17.53 -46.94 56.76
CA ASP A 324 18.58 -46.94 55.73
C ASP A 324 18.45 -48.13 54.75
N LEU A 325 17.96 -49.29 55.24
CA LEU A 325 17.73 -50.45 54.40
C LEU A 325 16.48 -50.30 53.53
N LYS A 326 15.40 -49.70 54.05
CA LYS A 326 14.20 -49.37 53.27
C LYS A 326 14.55 -48.37 52.16
N ASP A 327 15.32 -47.33 52.49
CA ASP A 327 15.73 -46.30 51.53
C ASP A 327 16.58 -46.90 50.41
N PHE A 328 17.57 -47.74 50.77
CA PHE A 328 18.40 -48.46 49.80
C PHE A 328 17.56 -49.38 48.90
N ILE A 329 16.65 -50.18 49.45
CA ILE A 329 15.83 -51.09 48.65
C ILE A 329 14.85 -50.30 47.76
N TYR A 330 14.26 -49.22 48.26
CA TYR A 330 13.42 -48.33 47.47
C TYR A 330 14.19 -47.74 46.28
N GLU A 331 15.41 -47.24 46.50
CA GLU A 331 16.27 -46.70 45.44
C GLU A 331 16.55 -47.76 44.36
N VAL A 332 16.81 -49.02 44.75
CA VAL A 332 16.98 -50.12 43.80
C VAL A 332 15.71 -50.38 42.99
N VAL A 333 14.54 -50.31 43.62
CA VAL A 333 13.23 -50.51 42.95
C VAL A 333 12.92 -49.36 41.99
N ASP A 334 13.15 -48.12 42.40
CA ASP A 334 12.96 -46.90 41.60
C ASP A 334 13.92 -46.84 40.40
N GLU A 335 15.19 -47.19 40.59
CA GLU A 335 16.15 -47.33 39.49
C GLU A 335 15.77 -48.46 38.53
N ALA A 336 15.23 -49.56 39.04
CA ALA A 336 14.81 -50.69 38.22
C ALA A 336 13.70 -50.31 37.22
N GLU A 337 12.78 -49.44 37.65
CA GLU A 337 11.74 -48.87 36.78
C GLU A 337 12.36 -47.88 35.77
N LYS A 338 13.23 -46.97 36.21
CA LYS A 338 13.80 -45.89 35.37
C LYS A 338 14.80 -46.35 34.33
N PHE A 339 15.63 -47.35 34.64
CA PHE A 339 16.77 -47.76 33.81
C PHE A 339 16.58 -49.11 33.10
N SER A 340 15.34 -49.60 32.99
CA SER A 340 15.05 -50.73 32.13
C SER A 340 15.06 -50.28 30.67
N TYR A 341 15.84 -50.94 29.79
CA TYR A 341 15.86 -50.67 28.35
C TYR A 341 14.48 -50.80 27.67
N SER A 342 13.54 -51.44 28.36
CA SER A 342 12.10 -51.36 28.09
C SER A 342 11.38 -51.57 29.43
N PRO A 343 10.96 -50.52 30.15
CA PRO A 343 10.20 -50.70 31.39
C PRO A 343 8.80 -51.15 31.01
N SER A 344 8.58 -52.47 30.98
CA SER A 344 7.24 -53.06 30.82
C SER A 344 6.35 -52.83 32.04
N TRP A 345 6.90 -52.25 33.11
CA TRP A 345 6.24 -52.13 34.40
C TRP A 345 6.44 -50.78 35.08
N LYS A 346 5.55 -50.49 36.04
CA LYS A 346 5.46 -49.26 36.84
C LYS A 346 5.49 -49.55 38.33
N LEU A 347 5.91 -48.60 39.17
CA LEU A 347 5.93 -48.78 40.64
C LEU A 347 4.58 -49.24 41.21
N ASN A 348 3.47 -48.78 40.65
CA ASN A 348 2.12 -49.18 41.05
C ASN A 348 1.76 -50.64 40.68
N GLN A 349 2.64 -51.38 40.00
CA GLN A 349 2.48 -52.81 39.72
C GLN A 349 3.34 -53.68 40.64
N VAL A 350 4.14 -53.09 41.54
CA VAL A 350 4.89 -53.86 42.54
C VAL A 350 3.94 -54.41 43.59
N LYS A 351 3.90 -55.74 43.67
CA LYS A 351 3.10 -56.50 44.62
C LYS A 351 3.86 -56.78 45.92
N LYS A 352 5.15 -57.09 45.78
CA LYS A 352 6.02 -57.49 46.88
C LYS A 352 7.47 -57.20 46.53
N VAL A 353 8.25 -56.80 47.53
CA VAL A 353 9.71 -56.69 47.41
C VAL A 353 10.37 -57.65 48.39
N SER A 354 11.34 -58.41 47.91
CA SER A 354 12.14 -59.33 48.71
C SER A 354 13.63 -59.05 48.48
N ALA A 355 14.48 -59.45 49.41
CA ALA A 355 15.92 -59.28 49.24
C ALA A 355 16.69 -60.53 49.68
N ILE A 356 17.76 -60.83 48.96
CA ILE A 356 18.76 -61.81 49.34
C ILE A 356 20.05 -61.07 49.66
N PHE A 357 20.56 -61.31 50.87
CA PHE A 357 21.82 -60.75 51.34
C PHE A 357 22.92 -61.82 51.29
N PRO A 358 23.77 -61.82 50.24
CA PRO A 358 24.90 -62.73 50.14
C PRO A 358 25.93 -62.49 51.26
N THR A 359 26.73 -63.52 51.52
CA THR A 359 27.67 -63.68 52.65
C THR A 359 28.44 -62.42 53.09
N TYR A 360 28.66 -62.32 54.42
CA TYR A 360 29.44 -61.25 55.05
C TYR A 360 30.96 -61.50 54.88
N LYS A 361 31.70 -60.48 54.45
CA LYS A 361 33.13 -60.32 54.79
C LYS A 361 33.24 -59.29 55.93
N LEU A 362 34.39 -59.21 56.61
CA LEU A 362 34.68 -58.45 57.86
C LEU A 362 34.12 -56.99 57.99
N ARG A 363 33.57 -56.38 56.92
CA ARG A 363 33.00 -55.01 56.93
C ARG A 363 31.56 -54.87 56.39
N GLY A 364 30.82 -55.95 56.12
CA GLY A 364 29.42 -55.85 55.66
C GLY A 364 29.04 -56.84 54.56
N THR A 365 27.77 -56.81 54.12
CA THR A 365 27.36 -57.40 52.82
C THR A 365 27.99 -56.55 51.71
N LYS A 366 28.48 -57.16 50.63
CA LYS A 366 29.03 -56.40 49.48
C LYS A 366 27.95 -56.05 48.45
N LYS A 367 26.92 -56.88 48.34
CA LYS A 367 25.82 -56.75 47.39
C LYS A 367 24.53 -57.15 48.09
N ALA A 368 23.42 -56.61 47.63
CA ALA A 368 22.09 -57.11 47.90
C ALA A 368 21.41 -57.41 46.57
N LYS A 369 20.73 -58.56 46.50
CA LYS A 369 19.90 -58.94 45.36
C LYS A 369 18.45 -58.66 45.73
N VAL A 370 17.86 -57.64 45.11
CA VAL A 370 16.47 -57.23 45.31
C VAL A 370 15.61 -57.92 44.26
N LEU A 371 14.56 -58.59 44.72
CA LEU A 371 13.55 -59.27 43.91
C LEU A 371 12.26 -58.45 43.98
N ILE A 372 11.83 -57.94 42.84
CA ILE A 372 10.65 -57.10 42.68
C ILE A 372 9.57 -57.95 42.02
N HIS A 373 8.56 -58.34 42.80
CA HIS A 373 7.46 -59.16 42.33
C HIS A 373 6.35 -58.24 41.80
N LEU A 374 5.99 -58.41 40.53
CA LEU A 374 4.95 -57.63 39.88
C LEU A 374 3.59 -58.31 39.97
N ASP A 375 2.52 -57.52 39.82
CA ASP A 375 1.14 -58.03 39.79
C ASP A 375 0.88 -58.99 38.62
N SER A 376 1.66 -58.88 37.54
CA SER A 376 1.66 -59.81 36.40
C SER A 376 2.22 -61.20 36.72
N GLY A 377 2.86 -61.36 37.89
CA GLY A 377 3.61 -62.58 38.27
C GLY A 377 5.08 -62.56 37.83
N GLU A 378 5.52 -61.58 37.03
CA GLU A 378 6.92 -61.40 36.66
C GLU A 378 7.78 -61.00 37.87
N ILE A 379 9.04 -61.46 37.91
CA ILE A 379 10.01 -61.11 38.95
C ILE A 379 11.20 -60.39 38.33
N VAL A 380 11.29 -59.09 38.59
CA VAL A 380 12.44 -58.27 38.17
C VAL A 380 13.51 -58.35 39.23
N THR A 381 14.71 -58.74 38.81
CA THR A 381 15.86 -58.91 39.71
C THR A 381 16.88 -57.81 39.47
N ARG A 382 17.34 -57.17 40.55
CA ARG A 382 18.43 -56.20 40.53
C ARG A 382 19.44 -56.50 41.61
N GLU A 383 20.71 -56.37 41.25
CA GLU A 383 21.81 -56.45 42.20
C GLU A 383 22.44 -55.07 42.34
N LYS A 384 22.50 -54.56 43.56
CA LYS A 384 23.18 -53.30 43.86
C LYS A 384 24.20 -53.53 44.96
N TYR A 385 25.36 -52.91 44.80
CA TYR A 385 26.37 -52.93 45.84
C TYR A 385 25.88 -52.14 47.05
N THR A 386 26.07 -52.68 48.25
CA THR A 386 25.67 -52.03 49.50
C THR A 386 26.76 -51.08 50.03
N TYR A 387 27.59 -50.52 49.14
CA TYR A 387 28.63 -49.54 49.50
C TYR A 387 27.94 -48.27 50.02
N GLY A 388 28.03 -48.02 51.34
CA GLY A 388 27.38 -46.88 52.01
C GLY A 388 26.25 -47.27 52.96
N LEU A 389 25.72 -48.49 52.85
CA LEU A 389 24.69 -49.01 53.75
C LEU A 389 25.34 -49.43 55.08
N LYS A 390 25.09 -48.68 56.17
CA LYS A 390 25.62 -48.94 57.52
C LYS A 390 24.86 -50.05 58.26
N VAL A 391 24.50 -51.13 57.57
CA VAL A 391 23.70 -52.23 58.13
C VAL A 391 24.55 -53.47 58.34
N GLY A 392 24.88 -53.74 59.60
CA GLY A 392 25.72 -54.85 60.03
C GLY A 392 24.97 -56.18 60.17
N LYS A 393 25.73 -57.28 60.27
CA LYS A 393 25.20 -58.66 60.44
C LYS A 393 24.24 -58.80 61.62
N LYS A 394 24.55 -58.10 62.71
CA LYS A 394 23.70 -58.09 63.91
C LYS A 394 22.33 -57.45 63.62
N GLN A 395 22.30 -56.33 62.90
CA GLN A 395 21.08 -55.60 62.55
C GLN A 395 20.20 -56.37 61.54
N LEU A 396 20.79 -57.04 60.55
CA LEU A 396 20.04 -57.93 59.65
C LEU A 396 19.45 -59.14 60.41
N LYS A 397 20.21 -59.71 61.35
CA LYS A 397 19.69 -60.81 62.20
C LYS A 397 18.53 -60.38 63.08
N THR A 398 18.56 -59.16 63.63
CA THR A 398 17.47 -58.66 64.50
C THR A 398 16.13 -58.48 63.78
N ILE A 399 16.17 -58.35 62.45
CA ILE A 399 14.95 -58.30 61.63
C ILE A 399 14.57 -59.67 61.03
N GLY A 400 15.32 -60.73 61.34
CA GLY A 400 15.02 -62.10 60.92
C GLY A 400 15.65 -62.54 59.59
N VAL A 401 16.55 -61.73 59.01
CA VAL A 401 17.25 -62.09 57.76
C VAL A 401 18.19 -63.25 58.01
N LYS A 402 18.05 -64.30 57.20
CA LYS A 402 18.99 -65.41 57.08
C LYS A 402 19.82 -65.22 55.81
N LEU A 403 21.13 -65.40 55.90
CA LEU A 403 22.03 -65.19 54.77
C LEU A 403 21.75 -66.17 53.64
N ASN A 404 21.89 -65.69 52.40
CA ASN A 404 21.60 -66.44 51.17
C ASN A 404 20.15 -66.97 51.07
N GLN A 405 19.24 -66.47 51.91
CA GLN A 405 17.81 -66.82 51.84
C GLN A 405 17.00 -65.60 51.42
N ILE A 406 15.85 -65.85 50.80
CA ILE A 406 14.88 -64.82 50.46
C ILE A 406 14.28 -64.31 51.76
N PHE A 407 14.44 -63.02 52.01
CA PHE A 407 13.82 -62.31 53.12
C PHE A 407 12.68 -61.40 52.62
#